data_AF-A0AAE2YHM8-F1
#
_entry.id   AF-A0AAE2YHM8-F1
#
_cell.length_a   1.000
_cell.length_b   1.000
_cell.length_c   1.000
_cell.angle_alpha   90.00
_cell.angle_beta   90.00
_cell.angle_gamma   90.00
#
_symmetry.space_group_name_H-M   'P 1'
#
loop_
_entity.id
_entity.type
_entity.pdbx_description
1 polymer ?
#
loop_
_entity_poly.entity_id
_entity_poly.type
_entity_poly.pdbx_seq_one_letter_code
_entity_poly.pdbx_strand_id
1 'polypeptide(L)'
;MSIPERFKEAGFKILGGGPPDPETLIKVLIGGIRDNEEIYGPLFSKKAIEYALKFISSKTGESAPSSIETLEQLAGYLVSSIRKYPRPYCALLYAEIRAEVELQGEIGAAIQISEIKWAKRFTEAAKKDVKNDIEKILLDLNKMTRDLKVSSDDESGYRVNDDGTLDMVFTNCYFKDVCEQALAEGLKRTDGRKYCPASSGICRYFRSITGYEWDYDLLEFNKPYCTSKIYMF
;
A
#
# COMPACT_ATOMS: atom_id res chain seq x y z
N MET A 1 4.76 26.79 -11.86
CA MET A 1 4.14 26.36 -10.59
C MET A 1 4.36 24.87 -10.45
N SER A 2 5.04 24.45 -9.39
CA SER A 2 5.26 23.03 -9.08
C SER A 2 3.92 22.35 -8.76
N ILE A 3 3.83 21.02 -8.87
CA ILE A 3 2.61 20.28 -8.51
C ILE A 3 2.23 20.55 -7.03
N PRO A 4 3.17 20.56 -6.07
CA PRO A 4 2.86 20.93 -4.68
C PRO A 4 2.29 22.35 -4.50
N GLU A 5 2.75 23.33 -5.26
CA GLU A 5 2.23 24.71 -5.19
C GLU A 5 0.75 24.78 -5.59
N ARG A 6 0.36 24.09 -6.67
CA ARG A 6 -1.05 24.02 -7.11
C ARG A 6 -1.95 23.43 -6.03
N PHE A 7 -1.48 22.41 -5.33
CA PHE A 7 -2.25 21.77 -4.28
C PHE A 7 -2.39 22.65 -3.04
N LYS A 8 -1.35 23.40 -2.67
CA LYS A 8 -1.44 24.39 -1.59
C LYS A 8 -2.48 25.47 -1.90
N GLU A 9 -2.52 25.97 -3.14
CA GLU A 9 -3.55 26.92 -3.59
C GLU A 9 -4.97 26.33 -3.52
N ALA A 10 -5.10 25.01 -3.75
CA ALA A 10 -6.36 24.27 -3.61
C ALA A 10 -6.69 23.85 -2.15
N GLY A 11 -5.94 24.33 -1.16
CA GLY A 11 -6.17 24.08 0.26
C GLY A 11 -5.61 22.76 0.80
N PHE A 12 -4.75 22.07 0.06
CA PHE A 12 -4.08 20.87 0.55
C PHE A 12 -2.87 21.23 1.44
N LYS A 13 -2.73 20.49 2.52
CA LYS A 13 -1.53 20.43 3.36
C LYS A 13 -0.60 19.35 2.80
N ILE A 14 0.69 19.66 2.64
CA ILE A 14 1.67 18.71 2.09
C ILE A 14 2.28 17.89 3.22
N LEU A 15 2.28 16.57 3.05
CA LEU A 15 3.01 15.63 3.87
C LEU A 15 4.46 15.59 3.37
N GLY A 16 5.41 15.97 4.23
CA GLY A 16 6.83 15.71 3.95
C GLY A 16 7.13 14.22 4.13
N GLY A 17 8.23 13.74 3.55
CA GLY A 17 8.55 12.33 3.48
C GLY A 17 9.98 12.08 3.03
N GLY A 18 10.15 11.07 2.22
CA GLY A 18 11.41 10.61 1.64
C GLY A 18 11.13 9.26 0.99
N PRO A 19 11.88 8.86 -0.04
CA PRO A 19 11.62 7.60 -0.71
C PRO A 19 11.65 6.46 0.29
N PRO A 20 10.75 5.47 0.14
CA PRO A 20 10.76 4.32 1.03
C PRO A 20 12.07 3.58 0.86
N ASP A 21 12.63 3.12 1.99
CA ASP A 21 13.77 2.21 2.01
C ASP A 21 13.30 0.86 1.44
N PRO A 22 13.81 0.42 0.27
CA PRO A 22 13.26 -0.75 -0.39
C PRO A 22 13.42 -2.04 0.42
N GLU A 23 14.51 -2.18 1.17
CA GLU A 23 14.75 -3.37 2.00
C GLU A 23 13.76 -3.46 3.16
N THR A 24 13.50 -2.33 3.82
CA THR A 24 12.53 -2.25 4.92
C THR A 24 11.12 -2.55 4.41
N LEU A 25 10.75 -2.00 3.25
CA LEU A 25 9.45 -2.25 2.65
C LEU A 25 9.28 -3.71 2.21
N ILE A 26 10.33 -4.34 1.66
CA ILE A 26 10.35 -5.79 1.38
C ILE A 26 10.07 -6.59 2.65
N LYS A 27 10.77 -6.30 3.76
CA LYS A 27 10.58 -7.02 5.04
C LYS A 27 9.14 -6.89 5.54
N VAL A 28 8.56 -5.70 5.47
CA VAL A 28 7.17 -5.44 5.89
C VAL A 28 6.19 -6.26 5.03
N LEU A 29 6.33 -6.22 3.70
CA LEU A 29 5.41 -6.93 2.80
C LEU A 29 5.55 -8.45 2.87
N ILE A 30 6.75 -8.98 3.12
CA ILE A 30 6.94 -10.41 3.42
C ILE A 30 6.17 -10.81 4.69
N GLY A 31 6.17 -9.95 5.70
CA GLY A 31 5.34 -10.12 6.90
C GLY A 31 3.85 -10.23 6.55
N GLY A 32 3.35 -9.35 5.68
CA GLY A 32 1.96 -9.39 5.20
C GLY A 32 1.61 -10.68 4.46
N ILE A 33 2.49 -11.15 3.57
CA ILE A 33 2.30 -12.43 2.86
C ILE A 33 2.23 -13.61 3.83
N ARG A 34 3.07 -13.62 4.88
CA ARG A 34 2.99 -14.66 5.93
C ARG A 34 1.68 -14.58 6.72
N ASP A 35 1.23 -13.36 7.05
CA ASP A 35 -0.04 -13.15 7.73
C ASP A 35 -1.23 -13.69 6.89
N ASN A 36 -1.14 -13.66 5.56
CA ASN A 36 -2.11 -14.30 4.64
C ASN A 36 -1.91 -15.82 4.48
N GLU A 37 -0.67 -16.31 4.54
CA GLU A 37 -0.38 -17.74 4.56
C GLU A 37 -1.04 -18.43 5.77
N GLU A 38 -1.12 -17.76 6.92
CA GLU A 38 -1.86 -18.28 8.09
C GLU A 38 -3.37 -18.50 7.81
N ILE A 39 -3.94 -17.76 6.85
CA ILE A 39 -5.37 -17.80 6.51
C ILE A 39 -5.64 -18.84 5.41
N TYR A 40 -4.82 -18.88 4.37
CA TYR A 40 -5.02 -19.72 3.18
C TYR A 40 -4.13 -20.95 3.11
N GLY A 41 -3.18 -21.08 4.04
CA GLY A 41 -2.16 -22.10 4.04
C GLY A 41 -1.00 -21.84 3.06
N PRO A 42 -0.03 -22.78 2.99
CA PRO A 42 1.22 -22.64 2.22
C PRO A 42 1.04 -22.42 0.72
N LEU A 43 -0.15 -22.68 0.18
CA LEU A 43 -0.46 -22.40 -1.21
C LEU A 43 -0.38 -20.90 -1.52
N PHE A 44 -0.74 -20.04 -0.56
CA PHE A 44 -0.71 -18.58 -0.75
C PHE A 44 0.71 -18.08 -0.97
N SER A 45 1.67 -18.46 -0.12
CA SER A 45 3.07 -18.05 -0.28
C SER A 45 3.69 -18.62 -1.55
N LYS A 46 3.36 -19.86 -1.93
CA LYS A 46 3.77 -20.43 -3.22
C LYS A 46 3.29 -19.59 -4.41
N LYS A 47 2.02 -19.17 -4.41
CA LYS A 47 1.45 -18.30 -5.45
C LYS A 47 2.05 -16.90 -5.42
N ALA A 48 2.26 -16.34 -4.22
CA ALA A 48 2.89 -15.04 -4.07
C ALA A 48 4.34 -15.04 -4.61
N ILE A 49 5.12 -16.09 -4.35
CA ILE A 49 6.46 -16.26 -4.93
C ILE A 49 6.39 -16.29 -6.45
N GLU A 50 5.52 -17.13 -7.02
CA GLU A 50 5.34 -17.24 -8.47
C GLU A 50 5.00 -15.88 -9.11
N TYR A 51 4.04 -15.15 -8.54
CA TYR A 51 3.62 -13.85 -9.08
C TYR A 51 4.64 -12.74 -8.89
N ALA A 52 5.36 -12.74 -7.77
CA ALA A 52 6.42 -11.77 -7.53
C ALA A 52 7.57 -11.96 -8.53
N LEU A 53 7.97 -13.21 -8.78
CA LEU A 53 8.99 -13.56 -9.77
C LEU A 53 8.57 -13.16 -11.19
N LYS A 54 7.31 -13.42 -11.57
CA LYS A 54 6.76 -12.96 -12.87
C LYS A 54 6.79 -11.44 -13.00
N PHE A 55 6.38 -10.72 -11.96
CA PHE A 55 6.37 -9.26 -11.95
C PHE A 55 7.79 -8.69 -12.07
N ILE A 56 8.73 -9.14 -11.25
CA ILE A 56 10.08 -8.57 -11.27
C ILE A 56 10.78 -8.87 -12.59
N SER A 57 10.59 -10.08 -13.16
CA SER A 57 11.10 -10.43 -14.48
C SER A 57 10.58 -9.51 -15.59
N SER A 58 9.30 -9.11 -15.55
CA SER A 58 8.75 -8.19 -16.55
C SER A 58 9.30 -6.77 -16.43
N LYS A 59 9.70 -6.36 -15.21
CA LYS A 59 10.32 -5.04 -14.96
C LYS A 59 11.81 -5.00 -15.27
N THR A 60 12.54 -6.09 -15.08
CA THR A 60 14.00 -6.15 -15.30
C THR A 60 14.38 -6.69 -16.67
N GLY A 61 13.50 -7.43 -17.34
CA GLY A 61 13.79 -8.17 -18.57
C GLY A 61 14.59 -9.47 -18.34
N GLU A 62 14.79 -9.87 -17.08
CA GLU A 62 15.58 -11.05 -16.71
C GLU A 62 14.68 -12.22 -16.35
N SER A 63 15.09 -13.43 -16.74
CA SER A 63 14.42 -14.65 -16.26
C SER A 63 14.59 -14.81 -14.76
N ALA A 64 13.48 -15.00 -14.05
CA ALA A 64 13.49 -15.28 -12.63
C ALA A 64 14.26 -16.60 -12.34
N PRO A 65 15.06 -16.67 -11.26
CA PRO A 65 15.70 -17.91 -10.86
C PRO A 65 14.66 -18.99 -10.53
N SER A 66 14.83 -20.20 -11.09
CA SER A 66 13.92 -21.32 -10.84
C SER A 66 14.06 -21.95 -9.45
N SER A 67 15.08 -21.56 -8.69
CA SER A 67 15.44 -22.13 -7.38
C SER A 67 14.84 -21.40 -6.18
N ILE A 68 14.01 -20.36 -6.40
CA ILE A 68 13.37 -19.61 -5.31
C ILE A 68 12.08 -20.31 -4.91
N GLU A 69 12.10 -20.91 -3.71
CA GLU A 69 11.02 -21.72 -3.15
C GLU A 69 10.47 -21.14 -1.84
N THR A 70 11.21 -20.24 -1.18
CA THR A 70 10.79 -19.61 0.08
C THR A 70 10.70 -18.08 -0.01
N LEU A 71 9.96 -17.49 0.94
CA LEU A 71 9.81 -16.04 1.04
C LEU A 71 11.14 -15.33 1.39
N GLU A 72 12.04 -15.99 2.13
CA GLU A 72 13.37 -15.47 2.45
C GLU A 72 14.27 -15.43 1.22
N GLN A 73 14.24 -16.48 0.39
CA GLN A 73 14.96 -16.52 -0.88
C GLN A 73 14.43 -15.45 -1.83
N LEU A 74 13.10 -15.28 -1.90
CA LEU A 74 12.48 -14.22 -2.67
C LEU A 74 12.92 -12.83 -2.18
N ALA A 75 12.90 -12.60 -0.87
CA ALA A 75 13.33 -11.33 -0.29
C ALA A 75 14.78 -11.01 -0.65
N GLY A 76 15.70 -11.98 -0.51
CA GLY A 76 17.10 -11.82 -0.90
C GLY A 76 17.26 -11.47 -2.39
N TYR A 77 16.51 -12.14 -3.26
CA TYR A 77 16.51 -11.85 -4.70
C TYR A 77 15.98 -10.45 -5.03
N LEU A 78 14.88 -10.03 -4.42
CA LEU A 78 14.32 -8.69 -4.61
C LEU A 78 15.30 -7.60 -4.15
N VAL A 79 15.98 -7.80 -3.02
CA VAL A 79 17.03 -6.87 -2.54
C VAL A 79 18.17 -6.78 -3.56
N SER A 80 18.65 -7.93 -4.07
CA SER A 80 19.69 -7.94 -5.11
C SER A 80 19.28 -7.24 -6.43
N SER A 81 17.97 -7.09 -6.65
CA SER A 81 17.41 -6.50 -7.86
C SER A 81 17.24 -4.98 -7.78
N ILE A 82 17.43 -4.35 -6.60
CA ILE A 82 17.20 -2.91 -6.36
C ILE A 82 17.96 -2.03 -7.36
N ARG A 83 19.21 -2.40 -7.73
CA ARG A 83 20.01 -1.62 -8.68
C ARG A 83 19.42 -1.62 -10.10
N LYS A 84 18.69 -2.66 -10.48
CA LYS A 84 18.08 -2.80 -11.82
C LYS A 84 16.68 -2.22 -11.84
N TYR A 85 15.93 -2.45 -10.76
CA TYR A 85 14.59 -1.94 -10.57
C TYR A 85 14.46 -1.38 -9.15
N PRO A 86 14.43 -0.04 -8.97
CA PRO A 86 14.48 0.60 -7.65
C PRO A 86 13.28 0.32 -6.73
N ARG A 87 12.18 -0.25 -7.26
CA ARG A 87 10.95 -0.51 -6.51
C ARG A 87 10.59 -2.01 -6.45
N PRO A 88 11.53 -2.92 -6.13
CA PRO A 88 11.26 -4.35 -6.25
C PRO A 88 10.24 -4.86 -5.22
N TYR A 89 9.99 -4.11 -4.15
CA TYR A 89 8.88 -4.35 -3.23
C TYR A 89 7.50 -4.33 -3.91
N CYS A 90 7.34 -3.63 -5.04
CA CYS A 90 6.10 -3.65 -5.82
C CYS A 90 5.73 -5.07 -6.26
N ALA A 91 6.73 -5.94 -6.48
CA ALA A 91 6.50 -7.34 -6.82
C ALA A 91 5.73 -8.08 -5.72
N LEU A 92 6.02 -7.81 -4.45
CA LEU A 92 5.36 -8.47 -3.31
C LEU A 92 3.92 -8.03 -3.16
N LEU A 93 3.67 -6.72 -3.25
CA LEU A 93 2.32 -6.18 -3.12
C LEU A 93 1.44 -6.62 -4.30
N TYR A 94 1.97 -6.60 -5.52
CA TYR A 94 1.28 -7.16 -6.69
C TYR A 94 0.99 -8.66 -6.51
N ALA A 95 1.97 -9.41 -6.02
CA ALA A 95 1.83 -10.84 -5.81
C ALA A 95 0.78 -11.18 -4.76
N GLU A 96 0.71 -10.42 -3.67
CA GLU A 96 -0.31 -10.54 -2.63
C GLU A 96 -1.71 -10.36 -3.24
N ILE A 97 -1.92 -9.28 -4.00
CA ILE A 97 -3.18 -8.99 -4.70
C ILE A 97 -3.56 -10.13 -5.65
N ARG A 98 -2.63 -10.60 -6.48
CA ARG A 98 -2.89 -11.68 -7.45
C ARG A 98 -3.20 -13.01 -6.79
N ALA A 99 -2.44 -13.38 -5.76
CA ALA A 99 -2.65 -14.61 -5.02
C ALA A 99 -4.02 -14.62 -4.36
N GLU A 100 -4.43 -13.50 -3.75
CA GLU A 100 -5.76 -13.36 -3.15
C GLU A 100 -6.86 -13.49 -4.21
N VAL A 101 -6.75 -12.77 -5.33
CA VAL A 101 -7.74 -12.84 -6.42
C VAL A 101 -7.83 -14.26 -7.00
N GLU A 102 -6.72 -14.99 -7.14
CA GLU A 102 -6.77 -16.37 -7.63
C GLU A 102 -7.48 -17.31 -6.64
N LEU A 103 -7.32 -17.10 -5.34
CA LEU A 103 -7.87 -17.98 -4.31
C LEU A 103 -9.32 -17.64 -3.92
N GLN A 104 -9.72 -16.36 -4.01
CA GLN A 104 -11.03 -15.88 -3.58
C GLN A 104 -11.88 -15.27 -4.70
N GLY A 105 -11.31 -15.04 -5.89
CA GLY A 105 -11.97 -14.40 -7.02
C GLY A 105 -11.95 -12.87 -6.99
N GLU A 106 -11.58 -12.25 -5.86
CA GLU A 106 -11.61 -10.81 -5.65
C GLU A 106 -10.56 -10.33 -4.63
N ILE A 107 -10.24 -9.03 -4.65
CA ILE A 107 -9.34 -8.39 -3.67
C ILE A 107 -10.16 -8.04 -2.42
N GLY A 108 -9.77 -8.51 -1.24
CA GLY A 108 -10.55 -8.16 -0.05
C GLY A 108 -10.16 -8.82 1.25
N ALA A 109 -10.51 -10.07 1.48
CA ALA A 109 -10.70 -10.54 2.85
C ALA A 109 -9.40 -10.67 3.66
N ALA A 110 -8.32 -11.17 3.05
CA ALA A 110 -7.08 -11.42 3.77
C ALA A 110 -6.11 -10.26 3.75
N ILE A 111 -6.03 -9.51 2.64
CA ILE A 111 -5.28 -8.24 2.63
C ILE A 111 -5.81 -7.33 3.75
N GLN A 112 -7.12 -7.30 3.96
CA GLN A 112 -7.71 -6.58 5.08
C GLN A 112 -7.23 -7.07 6.45
N ILE A 113 -7.13 -8.39 6.65
CA ILE A 113 -6.68 -8.96 7.92
C ILE A 113 -5.19 -8.66 8.16
N SER A 114 -4.35 -8.81 7.13
CA SER A 114 -2.93 -8.46 7.14
C SER A 114 -2.73 -6.98 7.49
N GLU A 115 -3.44 -6.08 6.80
CA GLU A 115 -3.39 -4.64 7.05
C GLU A 115 -3.90 -4.28 8.47
N ILE A 116 -4.93 -4.96 8.98
CA ILE A 116 -5.42 -4.77 10.36
C ILE A 116 -4.39 -5.26 11.39
N LYS A 117 -3.75 -6.42 11.17
CA LYS A 117 -2.68 -6.91 12.06
C LYS A 117 -1.51 -5.94 12.08
N TRP A 118 -1.11 -5.44 10.91
CA TRP A 118 -0.09 -4.41 10.78
C TRP A 118 -0.50 -3.17 11.58
N ALA A 119 -1.68 -2.62 11.33
CA ALA A 119 -2.17 -1.44 12.02
C ALA A 119 -2.23 -1.65 13.55
N LYS A 120 -2.72 -2.80 14.02
CA LYS A 120 -2.76 -3.15 15.45
C LYS A 120 -1.38 -3.15 16.11
N ARG A 121 -0.36 -3.73 15.46
CA ARG A 121 1.05 -3.72 15.94
C ARG A 121 1.56 -2.29 16.18
N PHE A 122 0.98 -1.28 15.53
CA PHE A 122 1.32 0.13 15.75
C PHE A 122 0.40 0.83 16.76
N THR A 123 -0.88 0.47 16.82
CA THR A 123 -1.84 1.12 17.72
C THR A 123 -1.68 0.74 19.18
N GLU A 124 -1.06 -0.39 19.51
CA GLU A 124 -0.81 -0.81 20.89
C GLU A 124 0.05 0.21 21.69
N ALA A 125 0.74 1.12 20.99
CA ALA A 125 1.48 2.24 21.59
C ALA A 125 0.66 3.55 21.76
N ALA A 126 -0.51 3.69 21.09
CA ALA A 126 -1.28 4.93 21.05
C ALA A 126 -2.46 4.90 22.04
N LYS A 127 -2.38 5.69 23.12
CA LYS A 127 -3.42 5.76 24.16
C LYS A 127 -4.68 6.53 23.70
N LYS A 128 -5.81 5.80 23.71
CA LYS A 128 -7.24 6.10 23.98
C LYS A 128 -7.98 7.44 23.70
N ASP A 129 -7.35 8.58 23.37
CA ASP A 129 -8.11 9.86 23.22
C ASP A 129 -8.16 10.47 21.80
N VAL A 130 -7.75 9.73 20.76
CA VAL A 130 -7.64 10.26 19.38
C VAL A 130 -8.87 9.93 18.51
N LYS A 131 -10.00 9.47 19.08
CA LYS A 131 -11.06 8.83 18.28
C LYS A 131 -11.68 9.67 17.16
N ASN A 132 -11.55 11.00 17.18
CA ASN A 132 -12.27 11.89 16.25
C ASN A 132 -11.40 12.97 15.56
N ASP A 133 -10.07 12.95 15.74
CA ASP A 133 -9.20 13.94 15.07
C ASP A 133 -8.48 13.29 13.88
N ILE A 134 -9.15 13.28 12.72
CA ILE A 134 -8.67 12.66 11.48
C ILE A 134 -7.31 13.22 11.06
N GLU A 135 -7.12 14.54 11.20
CA GLU A 135 -5.87 15.18 10.85
C GLU A 135 -4.74 14.67 11.73
N LYS A 136 -4.95 14.63 13.05
CA LYS A 136 -3.94 14.10 13.98
C LYS A 136 -3.62 12.63 13.69
N ILE A 137 -4.62 11.78 13.43
CA ILE A 137 -4.39 10.36 13.07
C ILE A 137 -3.54 10.25 11.81
N LEU A 138 -3.83 11.04 10.78
CA LEU A 138 -3.04 11.06 9.54
C LEU A 138 -1.61 11.53 9.77
N LEU A 139 -1.42 12.58 10.57
CA LEU A 139 -0.10 13.11 10.88
C LEU A 139 0.73 12.11 11.70
N ASP A 140 0.10 11.39 12.63
CA ASP A 140 0.73 10.31 13.39
C ASP A 140 1.13 9.14 12.48
N LEU A 141 0.25 8.74 11.54
CA LEU A 141 0.57 7.76 10.50
C LEU A 141 1.75 8.20 9.63
N ASN A 142 1.75 9.45 9.17
CA ASN A 142 2.84 10.00 8.36
C ASN A 142 4.15 10.00 9.14
N LYS A 143 4.15 10.45 10.40
CA LYS A 143 5.33 10.41 11.27
C LYS A 143 5.85 8.98 11.42
N MET A 144 4.96 8.04 11.73
CA MET A 144 5.32 6.63 11.93
C MET A 144 5.91 6.00 10.66
N THR A 145 5.28 6.19 9.52
CA THR A 145 5.76 5.63 8.24
C THR A 145 7.09 6.25 7.82
N ARG A 146 7.36 7.52 8.17
CA ARG A 146 8.68 8.14 7.99
C ARG A 146 9.73 7.57 8.93
N ASP A 147 9.41 7.40 10.21
CA ASP A 147 10.32 6.81 11.20
C ASP A 147 10.73 5.38 10.78
N LEU A 148 9.81 4.65 10.15
CA LEU A 148 10.03 3.32 9.57
C LEU A 148 10.63 3.34 8.16
N LYS A 149 10.79 4.52 7.54
CA LYS A 149 11.25 4.67 6.15
C LYS A 149 10.40 3.89 5.12
N VAL A 150 9.09 3.88 5.31
CA VAL A 150 8.10 3.25 4.39
C VAL A 150 7.07 4.25 3.85
N SER A 151 7.27 5.54 4.11
CA SER A 151 6.41 6.63 3.60
C SER A 151 6.58 6.86 2.10
N SER A 152 5.61 7.54 1.49
CA SER A 152 5.77 8.11 0.15
C SER A 152 6.80 9.24 0.13
N ASP A 153 7.28 9.54 -1.09
CA ASP A 153 8.06 10.73 -1.40
C ASP A 153 7.38 12.04 -0.93
N ASP A 154 8.18 13.11 -0.87
CA ASP A 154 7.96 14.43 -0.26
C ASP A 154 6.76 15.28 -0.75
N GLU A 155 5.84 14.71 -1.50
CA GLU A 155 4.85 15.49 -2.24
C GLU A 155 3.41 14.95 -2.15
N SER A 156 3.14 13.95 -1.32
CA SER A 156 1.76 13.60 -1.00
C SER A 156 1.09 14.74 -0.23
N GLY A 157 -0.19 14.97 -0.45
CA GLY A 157 -0.95 16.03 0.22
C GLY A 157 -2.28 15.52 0.74
N TYR A 158 -2.87 16.26 1.66
CA TYR A 158 -4.18 15.97 2.20
C TYR A 158 -5.01 17.22 2.45
N ARG A 159 -6.34 17.06 2.47
CA ARG A 159 -7.30 18.06 2.92
C ARG A 159 -8.41 17.38 3.70
N VAL A 160 -8.61 17.81 4.94
CA VAL A 160 -9.79 17.42 5.72
C VAL A 160 -10.94 18.33 5.32
N ASN A 161 -12.07 17.75 4.92
CA ASN A 161 -13.26 18.46 4.49
C ASN A 161 -14.23 18.67 5.66
N ASP A 162 -15.13 19.65 5.54
CA ASP A 162 -16.12 19.99 6.58
C ASP A 162 -17.12 18.85 6.86
N ASP A 163 -17.30 17.93 5.90
CA ASP A 163 -18.14 16.73 6.03
C ASP A 163 -17.45 15.58 6.78
N GLY A 164 -16.22 15.79 7.29
CA GLY A 164 -15.42 14.77 7.97
C GLY A 164 -14.74 13.78 7.03
N THR A 165 -14.73 14.03 5.73
CA THR A 165 -13.97 13.22 4.76
C THR A 165 -12.55 13.75 4.57
N LEU A 166 -11.67 12.89 4.04
CA LEU A 166 -10.26 13.19 3.81
C LEU A 166 -9.95 13.02 2.32
N ASP A 167 -9.61 14.12 1.65
CA ASP A 167 -9.05 14.05 0.30
C ASP A 167 -7.53 13.87 0.39
N MET A 168 -7.01 12.89 -0.33
CA MET A 168 -5.58 12.60 -0.46
C MET A 168 -5.13 12.84 -1.88
N VAL A 169 -3.91 13.32 -2.03
CA VAL A 169 -3.22 13.38 -3.32
C VAL A 169 -1.84 12.75 -3.23
N PHE A 170 -1.52 11.92 -4.24
CA PHE A 170 -0.25 11.23 -4.36
C PHE A 170 0.40 11.62 -5.69
N THR A 171 1.38 12.51 -5.65
CA THR A 171 2.04 13.02 -6.86
C THR A 171 3.05 12.02 -7.44
N ASN A 172 3.79 11.32 -6.56
CA ASN A 172 4.71 10.26 -6.93
C ASN A 172 4.47 9.01 -6.08
N CYS A 173 3.32 8.36 -6.29
CA CYS A 173 3.00 7.14 -5.56
C CYS A 173 4.05 6.04 -5.84
N TYR A 174 4.70 5.56 -4.78
CA TYR A 174 5.74 4.53 -4.85
C TYR A 174 5.17 3.13 -5.16
N PHE A 175 3.85 2.94 -5.11
CA PHE A 175 3.15 1.74 -5.55
C PHE A 175 2.56 1.83 -6.95
N LYS A 176 2.89 2.87 -7.74
CA LYS A 176 2.31 3.11 -9.07
C LYS A 176 2.37 1.88 -9.98
N ASP A 177 3.51 1.21 -10.05
CA ASP A 177 3.72 0.05 -10.92
C ASP A 177 2.82 -1.14 -10.56
N VAL A 178 2.45 -1.27 -9.28
CA VAL A 178 1.48 -2.28 -8.81
C VAL A 178 0.10 -1.96 -9.35
N CYS A 179 -0.33 -0.70 -9.18
CA CYS A 179 -1.63 -0.24 -9.63
C CYS A 179 -1.78 -0.34 -11.15
N GLU A 180 -0.74 0.04 -11.90
CA GLU A 180 -0.72 -0.07 -13.36
C GLU A 180 -0.88 -1.53 -13.81
N GLN A 181 -0.11 -2.45 -13.21
CA GLN A 181 -0.21 -3.88 -13.54
C GLN A 181 -1.57 -4.46 -13.15
N ALA A 182 -2.05 -4.17 -11.94
CA ALA A 182 -3.35 -4.63 -11.46
C ALA A 182 -4.50 -4.17 -12.37
N LEU A 183 -4.48 -2.91 -12.79
CA LEU A 183 -5.48 -2.35 -13.71
C LEU A 183 -5.39 -2.96 -15.12
N ALA A 184 -4.18 -3.18 -15.64
CA ALA A 184 -3.98 -3.83 -16.94
C ALA A 184 -4.57 -5.24 -16.98
N GLU A 185 -4.59 -5.92 -15.84
CA GLU A 185 -5.16 -7.26 -15.68
C GLU A 185 -6.63 -7.25 -15.22
N GLY A 186 -7.25 -6.08 -15.10
CA GLY A 186 -8.65 -5.96 -14.70
C GLY A 186 -8.92 -6.34 -13.24
N LEU A 187 -7.90 -6.35 -12.38
CA LEU A 187 -8.05 -6.63 -10.96
C LEU A 187 -8.82 -5.51 -10.26
N LYS A 188 -9.82 -5.90 -9.48
CA LYS A 188 -10.76 -4.99 -8.83
C LYS A 188 -11.08 -5.44 -7.41
N ARG A 189 -11.55 -4.49 -6.62
CA ARG A 189 -12.20 -4.76 -5.33
C ARG A 189 -13.49 -5.57 -5.56
N THR A 190 -14.00 -6.14 -4.47
CA THR A 190 -15.25 -6.92 -4.44
C THR A 190 -16.47 -6.16 -5.00
N ASP A 191 -16.51 -4.85 -4.77
CA ASP A 191 -17.54 -3.94 -5.26
C ASP A 191 -17.30 -3.42 -6.70
N GLY A 192 -16.28 -3.96 -7.39
CA GLY A 192 -15.90 -3.57 -8.75
C GLY A 192 -15.12 -2.26 -8.85
N ARG A 193 -14.88 -1.54 -7.74
CA ARG A 193 -14.04 -0.32 -7.74
C ARG A 193 -12.57 -0.66 -7.86
N LYS A 194 -11.78 0.36 -8.21
CA LYS A 194 -10.32 0.26 -8.33
C LYS A 194 -9.68 0.09 -6.96
N TYR A 195 -8.72 -0.83 -6.87
CA TYR A 195 -7.92 -1.00 -5.67
C TYR A 195 -6.75 0.00 -5.65
N CYS A 196 -6.57 0.68 -4.51
CA CYS A 196 -5.45 1.57 -4.22
C CYS A 196 -4.80 1.10 -2.90
N PRO A 197 -3.60 0.49 -2.93
CA PRO A 197 -2.96 -0.01 -1.72
C PRO A 197 -2.67 1.09 -0.69
N ALA A 198 -2.26 2.28 -1.14
CA ALA A 198 -1.99 3.40 -0.24
C ALA A 198 -3.26 3.86 0.50
N SER A 199 -4.39 4.01 -0.21
CA SER A 199 -5.65 4.41 0.42
C SER A 199 -6.25 3.30 1.28
N SER A 200 -6.09 2.02 0.87
CA SER A 200 -6.48 0.85 1.68
C SER A 200 -5.75 0.86 3.02
N GLY A 201 -4.42 0.97 3.01
CA GLY A 201 -3.60 1.04 4.22
C GLY A 201 -4.00 2.18 5.16
N ILE A 202 -4.29 3.38 4.62
CA ILE A 202 -4.79 4.52 5.42
C ILE A 202 -6.13 4.17 6.07
N CYS A 203 -7.09 3.63 5.31
CA CYS A 203 -8.41 3.25 5.83
C CYS A 203 -8.29 2.21 6.97
N ARG A 204 -7.39 1.23 6.84
CA ARG A 204 -7.18 0.22 7.88
C ARG A 204 -6.52 0.79 9.13
N TYR A 205 -5.56 1.69 8.97
CA TYR A 205 -4.97 2.41 10.10
C TYR A 205 -6.02 3.27 10.82
N PHE A 206 -6.88 3.96 10.08
CA PHE A 206 -7.97 4.75 10.66
C PHE A 206 -8.96 3.86 11.40
N ARG A 207 -9.33 2.72 10.82
CA ARG A 207 -10.19 1.72 11.48
C ARG A 207 -9.59 1.20 12.78
N SER A 208 -8.29 0.90 12.83
CA SER A 208 -7.67 0.38 14.05
C SER A 208 -7.60 1.41 15.17
N ILE A 209 -7.49 2.70 14.84
CA ILE A 209 -7.44 3.79 15.83
C ILE A 209 -8.85 4.20 16.29
N THR A 210 -9.76 4.41 15.34
CA THR A 210 -11.09 4.98 15.61
C THR A 210 -12.11 3.92 16.00
N GLY A 211 -11.96 2.70 15.48
CA GLY A 211 -12.94 1.61 15.60
C GLY A 211 -14.09 1.67 14.59
N TYR A 212 -14.15 2.71 13.74
CA TYR A 212 -15.14 2.82 12.66
C TYR A 212 -14.69 2.13 11.38
N GLU A 213 -15.62 1.77 10.50
CA GLU A 213 -15.25 1.33 9.16
C GLU A 213 -14.88 2.54 8.29
N TRP A 214 -13.87 2.35 7.46
CA TRP A 214 -13.34 3.37 6.56
C TRP A 214 -13.19 2.79 5.16
N ASP A 215 -13.49 3.61 4.18
CA ASP A 215 -13.37 3.27 2.77
C ASP A 215 -12.85 4.46 1.96
N TYR A 216 -12.59 4.21 0.69
CA TYR A 216 -12.11 5.21 -0.23
C TYR A 216 -12.66 5.04 -1.64
N ASP A 217 -12.74 6.17 -2.35
CA ASP A 217 -12.86 6.22 -3.80
C ASP A 217 -11.56 6.74 -4.42
N LEU A 218 -11.05 6.02 -5.42
CA LEU A 218 -9.94 6.50 -6.26
C LEU A 218 -10.53 7.36 -7.38
N LEU A 219 -10.49 8.68 -7.21
CA LEU A 219 -11.11 9.66 -8.10
C LEU A 219 -10.30 9.85 -9.38
N GLU A 220 -8.98 10.05 -9.23
CA GLU A 220 -8.06 10.17 -10.36
C GLU A 220 -6.94 9.14 -10.26
N PHE A 221 -6.56 8.59 -11.41
CA PHE A 221 -5.45 7.64 -11.52
C PHE A 221 -4.47 8.12 -12.58
N ASN A 222 -3.24 8.39 -12.14
CA ASN A 222 -2.06 8.53 -12.99
C ASN A 222 -2.12 9.66 -14.05
N LYS A 223 -2.79 10.80 -13.74
CA LYS A 223 -2.88 11.96 -14.67
C LYS A 223 -3.02 13.32 -13.95
N PRO A 224 -1.93 14.05 -13.62
CA PRO A 224 -0.52 13.66 -13.49
C PRO A 224 -0.19 13.05 -12.11
N TYR A 225 -1.20 12.89 -11.26
CA TYR A 225 -1.13 12.35 -9.91
C TYR A 225 -2.29 11.37 -9.70
N CYS A 226 -2.38 10.79 -8.50
CA CYS A 226 -3.57 10.07 -8.06
C CYS A 226 -4.28 10.86 -6.97
N THR A 227 -5.61 10.88 -6.97
CA THR A 227 -6.41 11.45 -5.88
C THR A 227 -7.37 10.41 -5.33
N SER A 228 -7.56 10.42 -4.02
CA SER A 228 -8.59 9.61 -3.38
C SER A 228 -9.38 10.41 -2.37
N LYS A 229 -10.66 10.04 -2.21
CA LYS A 229 -11.51 10.52 -1.12
C LYS A 229 -11.69 9.38 -0.14
N ILE A 230 -11.29 9.58 1.11
CA ILE A 230 -11.40 8.64 2.22
C ILE A 230 -12.55 9.08 3.12
N TYR A 231 -13.41 8.14 3.51
CA TYR A 231 -14.62 8.42 4.27
C TYR A 231 -14.97 7.30 5.23
N MET A 232 -15.70 7.66 6.30
CA MET A 232 -16.21 6.76 7.32
C MET A 232 -17.64 6.31 6.97
N PHE A 233 -18.03 5.08 7.34
CA PHE A 233 -19.39 4.58 7.14
C PHE A 233 -19.82 3.58 8.24
#